data_AF-A0A516KLB1-F1
#
_entry.id   AF-A0A516KLB1-F1
#
_cell.length_a   1.000
_cell.length_b   1.000
_cell.length_c   1.000
_cell.angle_alpha   90.00
_cell.angle_beta   90.00
_cell.angle_gamma   90.00
#
_symmetry.space_group_name_H-M   'P 1'
#
loop_
_entity.id
_entity.type
_entity.pdbx_description
1 polymer ?
#
loop_
_entity_poly.entity_id
_entity_poly.type
_entity_poly.pdbx_seq_one_letter_code
_entity_poly.pdbx_strand_id
1 'polypeptide(L)' 'MQKLGVKGRSQAVVELLRMGELKL' A
#
# COMPACT_ATOMS: atom_id res chain seq x y z
N MET A 1 3.36 0.32 -6.73
CA MET A 1 3.88 1.69 -6.99
C MET A 1 3.05 2.35 -8.10
N GLN A 2 3.30 2.15 -9.40
CA GLN A 2 2.47 2.79 -10.45
C GLN A 2 1.00 2.35 -10.45
N LYS A 3 0.70 1.06 -10.24
CA LYS A 3 -0.68 0.54 -10.20
C LYS A 3 -1.50 1.03 -8.99
N LEU A 4 -0.82 1.41 -7.91
CA LEU A 4 -1.41 1.96 -6.67
C LEU A 4 -1.35 3.50 -6.63
N GLY A 5 -0.68 4.16 -7.60
CA GLY A 5 -0.48 5.61 -7.56
C GLY A 5 0.41 6.13 -6.42
N VAL A 6 1.13 5.25 -5.71
CA VAL A 6 1.91 5.59 -4.51
C VAL A 6 3.37 5.93 -4.82
N LYS A 7 3.88 6.94 -4.09
CA LYS A 7 5.23 7.50 -4.28
C LYS A 7 6.35 6.67 -3.66
N GLY A 8 6.02 5.74 -2.76
CA GLY A 8 7.01 5.01 -1.97
C GLY A 8 6.50 3.65 -1.46
N ARG A 9 7.44 2.75 -1.14
CA ARG A 9 7.13 1.40 -0.62
C ARG A 9 6.36 1.45 0.69
N SER A 10 6.75 2.33 1.62
CA SER A 10 6.06 2.48 2.89
C SER A 10 4.60 2.94 2.70
N GLN A 11 4.35 3.83 1.74
CA GLN A 11 2.99 4.27 1.41
C GLN A 11 2.18 3.12 0.79
N ALA A 12 2.80 2.29 -0.06
CA ALA A 12 2.16 1.10 -0.61
C ALA A 12 1.74 0.12 0.50
N VAL A 13 2.61 -0.11 1.49
CA VAL A 13 2.31 -1.01 2.62
C VAL A 13 1.13 -0.48 3.44
N VAL A 14 1.11 0.83 3.72
CA VAL A 14 -0.01 1.46 4.46
C VAL A 14 -1.32 1.39 3.69
N GLU A 15 -1.31 1.62 2.37
CA GLU A 15 -2.52 1.48 1.54
C GLU A 15 -3.04 0.05 1.52
N LEU A 16 -2.16 -0.93 1.34
CA LEU A 16 -2.54 -2.34 1.33
C LEU A 16 -3.10 -2.81 2.69
N LEU A 17 -2.56 -2.29 3.80
CA LEU A 17 -3.12 -2.51 5.14
C LEU A 17 -4.52 -1.89 5.26
N ARG A 18 -4.76 -0.68 4.73
CA ARG A 18 -6.08 -0.02 4.75
C ARG A 18 -7.11 -0.72 3.86
N MET A 19 -6.67 -1.28 2.74
CA MET A 19 -7.52 -2.09 1.86
C MET A 19 -7.83 -3.47 2.45
N GLY A 20 -7.16 -3.86 3.54
CA GLY A 20 -7.29 -5.18 4.15
C GLY A 20 -6.60 -6.30 3.36
N GLU A 21 -5.80 -5.94 2.35
CA GLU A 21 -5.03 -6.88 1.53
C GLU A 21 -3.74 -7.34 2.21
N LEU A 22 -3.25 -6.56 3.18
CA LEU A 22 -2.20 -6.97 4.10
C LEU A 22 -2.76 -7.07 5.53
N LYS A 23 -2.28 -8.07 6.26
CA LYS A 23 -2.48 -8.20 7.71
C LYS A 23 -1.10 -8.27 8.37
N LEU A 24 -0.96 -7.57 9.50
CA LEU A 24 0.20 -7.67 10.39
C LEU A 24 0.01 -8.88 11.33
#